data_AF-A0A0F8ZHW8-F1
#
_entry.id   AF-A0A0F8ZHW8-F1
#
_cell.length_a   1.000
_cell.length_b   1.000
_cell.length_c   1.000
_cell.angle_alpha   90.00
_cell.angle_beta   90.00
_cell.angle_gamma   90.00
#
_symmetry.space_group_name_H-M   'P 1'
#
loop_
_entity.id
_entity.type
_entity.pdbx_description
1 polymer ?
#
loop_
_entity_poly.entity_id
_entity_poly.type
_entity_poly.pdbx_seq_one_letter_code
_entity_poly.pdbx_strand_id
1 'polypeptide(L)'
;MSIVELPGNTSVSRVGIDGRISFPRLGSFQAGGQDIEALQEEMNLATAGNVLSVFSPVGERYEVVLDGSSIFLEIVAYRPVYMTGDVSQRGPVQYVPGLTVRTALASAGGASEVPVMFETAVMAAPRLRAEYRVLALEHAKAVVDLWEIDAILSGNPDLERPDPSTVAIDADAFS
;
A
#
# COMPACT_ATOMS: atom_id res chain seq x y z
N MET A 1 -16.55 8.61 21.70
CA MET A 1 -17.11 8.46 23.07
C MET A 1 -18.15 9.53 23.28
N SER A 2 -19.36 9.15 23.71
CA SER A 2 -20.45 10.06 24.09
C SER A 2 -20.78 9.82 25.57
N ILE A 3 -21.04 10.88 26.33
CA ILE A 3 -21.38 10.79 27.76
C ILE A 3 -22.86 11.19 27.91
N VAL A 4 -23.69 10.32 28.47
CA VAL A 4 -25.15 10.52 28.55
C VAL A 4 -25.55 11.70 29.44
N GLU A 5 -24.70 12.09 30.40
CA GLU A 5 -24.98 13.20 31.31
C GLU A 5 -24.60 14.58 30.74
N LEU A 6 -24.02 14.66 29.53
CA LEU A 6 -23.60 15.92 28.90
C LEU A 6 -23.94 15.98 27.40
N PRO A 7 -24.94 16.77 26.98
CA PRO A 7 -25.20 16.99 25.56
C PRO A 7 -23.99 17.69 24.91
N GLY A 8 -23.45 17.09 23.85
CA GLY A 8 -22.36 17.67 23.05
C GLY A 8 -20.94 17.30 23.45
N ASN A 9 -20.71 16.45 24.47
CA ASN A 9 -19.36 16.02 24.83
C ASN A 9 -18.92 14.77 24.06
N THR A 10 -18.68 14.91 22.75
CA THR A 10 -18.12 13.83 21.93
C THR A 10 -16.60 13.98 21.88
N SER A 11 -15.87 13.02 22.46
CA SER A 11 -14.40 12.96 22.35
C SER A 11 -13.98 11.80 21.46
N VAL A 12 -13.06 12.08 20.53
CA VAL A 12 -12.43 11.09 19.65
C VAL A 12 -10.96 11.00 20.03
N SER A 13 -10.50 9.79 20.34
CA SER A 13 -9.10 9.52 20.65
C SER A 13 -8.57 8.41 19.75
N ARG A 14 -7.30 8.52 19.37
CA ARG A 14 -6.62 7.54 18.51
C ARG A 14 -5.97 6.48 19.40
N VAL A 15 -6.10 5.21 19.01
CA VAL A 15 -5.38 4.11 19.65
C VAL A 15 -3.89 4.20 19.32
N GLY A 16 -3.07 4.34 20.36
CA GLY A 16 -1.61 4.35 20.27
C GLY A 16 -1.01 3.02 19.81
N ILE A 17 0.30 3.00 19.54
CA ILE A 17 1.02 1.78 19.15
C ILE A 17 1.08 0.75 20.28
N ASP A 18 1.03 1.23 21.52
CA ASP A 18 0.93 0.47 22.76
C ASP A 18 -0.49 -0.08 23.01
N GLY A 19 -1.44 0.21 22.12
CA GLY A 19 -2.83 -0.20 22.26
C GLY A 19 -3.60 0.62 23.31
N ARG A 20 -3.05 1.73 23.80
CA ARG A 20 -3.72 2.58 24.78
C ARG A 20 -4.51 3.70 24.10
N ILE A 21 -5.61 4.09 24.72
CA ILE A 21 -6.37 5.29 24.38
C ILE A 21 -6.27 6.28 25.53
N SER A 22 -6.02 7.55 25.20
CA SER A 22 -5.89 8.61 26.18
C SER A 22 -7.07 9.56 26.04
N PHE A 23 -7.79 9.76 27.13
CA PHE A 23 -8.88 10.73 27.21
C PHE A 23 -8.50 11.87 28.15
N PRO A 24 -8.70 13.13 27.73
CA PRO A 24 -8.61 14.25 28.65
C PRO A 24 -9.52 14.00 29.86
N ARG A 25 -8.99 14.18 31.08
CA ARG A 25 -9.69 14.06 32.37
C ARG A 25 -9.98 12.63 32.88
N LEU A 26 -10.01 11.62 32.01
CA LEU A 26 -10.25 10.22 32.42
C LEU A 26 -8.97 9.37 32.44
N GLY A 27 -7.87 9.89 31.91
CA GLY A 27 -6.59 9.19 31.88
C GLY A 27 -6.46 8.26 30.67
N SER A 28 -5.67 7.20 30.82
CA SER A 28 -5.34 6.29 29.73
C SER A 28 -5.84 4.86 30.01
N PHE A 29 -6.54 4.27 29.04
CA PHE A 29 -7.11 2.93 29.13
C PHE A 29 -6.49 2.00 28.08
N GLN A 30 -6.45 0.70 28.35
CA GLN A 30 -5.94 -0.31 27.41
C GLN A 30 -7.07 -0.72 26.46
N ALA A 31 -7.05 -0.29 25.21
CA ALA A 31 -8.08 -0.67 24.23
C ALA A 31 -7.67 -1.83 23.31
N GLY A 32 -6.36 -2.05 23.15
CA GLY A 32 -5.83 -3.08 22.27
C GLY A 32 -6.15 -4.48 22.77
N GLY A 33 -6.87 -5.26 21.96
CA GLY A 33 -7.20 -6.66 22.24
C GLY A 33 -8.40 -6.89 23.15
N GLN A 34 -9.09 -5.83 23.57
CA GLN A 34 -10.35 -5.93 24.32
C GLN A 34 -11.55 -5.77 23.39
N ASP A 35 -12.67 -6.37 23.79
CA ASP A 35 -13.96 -6.07 23.20
C ASP A 35 -14.45 -4.69 23.66
N ILE A 36 -15.27 -4.04 22.85
CA ILE A 36 -15.76 -2.69 23.14
C ILE A 36 -16.63 -2.65 24.40
N GLU A 37 -17.41 -3.71 24.64
CA GLU A 37 -18.25 -3.84 25.84
C GLU A 37 -17.39 -3.96 27.10
N ALA A 38 -16.34 -4.79 27.05
CA ALA A 38 -15.42 -4.97 28.17
C ALA A 38 -14.65 -3.67 28.49
N LEU A 39 -14.19 -2.95 27.46
CA LEU A 39 -13.53 -1.66 27.63
C LEU A 39 -14.50 -0.60 28.20
N GLN A 40 -15.75 -0.62 27.77
CA GLN A 40 -16.77 0.28 28.30
C GLN A 40 -17.06 -0.01 29.77
N GLU A 41 -17.15 -1.29 30.17
CA GLU A 41 -17.29 -1.69 31.57
C GLU A 41 -16.07 -1.30 32.42
N GLU A 42 -14.85 -1.49 31.91
CA GLU A 42 -13.62 -1.07 32.59
C GLU A 42 -13.59 0.45 32.80
N MET A 43 -13.93 1.23 31.77
CA MET A 43 -14.00 2.69 31.87
C MET A 43 -15.10 3.14 32.84
N ASN A 44 -16.26 2.48 32.81
CA ASN A 44 -17.37 2.70 33.72
C ASN A 44 -16.96 2.47 35.18
N LEU A 45 -16.27 1.37 35.48
CA LEU A 45 -15.77 1.04 36.81
C LEU A 45 -14.66 2.00 37.26
N ALA A 46 -13.73 2.35 36.37
CA ALA A 46 -12.63 3.26 36.66
C ALA A 46 -13.08 4.73 36.80
N THR A 47 -14.25 5.05 36.24
CA THR A 47 -14.85 6.39 36.28
C THR A 47 -15.96 6.51 37.32
N ALA A 48 -16.43 5.38 37.88
CA ALA A 48 -17.40 5.36 38.97
C ALA A 48 -16.86 6.15 40.17
N GLY A 49 -17.54 7.26 40.49
CA GLY A 49 -17.14 8.16 41.59
C GLY A 49 -16.15 9.26 41.21
N ASN A 50 -15.73 9.37 39.94
CA ASN A 50 -14.96 10.52 39.48
C ASN A 50 -15.87 11.74 39.27
N VAL A 51 -15.46 12.87 39.84
CA VAL A 51 -16.15 14.15 39.73
C VAL A 51 -15.62 14.89 38.51
N LEU A 52 -16.42 15.00 37.46
CA LEU A 52 -16.10 15.85 36.31
C LEU A 52 -16.57 17.28 36.61
N SER A 53 -15.63 18.21 36.75
CA SER A 53 -15.95 19.64 36.73
C SER A 53 -16.28 20.07 35.29
N VAL A 54 -17.56 20.29 35.02
CA VAL A 54 -18.03 20.78 33.73
C VAL A 54 -18.25 22.29 33.86
N PHE A 55 -17.79 23.02 32.86
CA PHE A 55 -18.06 24.45 32.75
C PHE A 55 -19.31 24.63 31.89
N SER A 56 -20.35 25.22 32.48
CA SER A 56 -21.50 25.68 31.73
C SER A 56 -21.08 26.78 30.74
N PRO A 57 -21.76 26.95 29.59
CA PRO A 57 -21.55 28.09 28.69
C PRO A 57 -21.74 29.45 29.38
N VAL A 58 -22.34 29.48 30.58
CA VAL A 58 -22.58 30.69 31.40
C VAL A 58 -21.47 30.92 32.45
N GLY A 59 -20.45 30.06 32.53
CA GLY A 59 -19.29 30.23 33.41
C GLY A 59 -19.44 29.64 34.82
N GLU A 60 -20.57 29.02 35.14
CA GLU A 60 -20.75 28.28 36.40
C GLU A 60 -20.10 26.88 36.32
N ARG A 61 -19.35 26.53 37.37
CA ARG A 61 -18.76 25.20 37.57
C ARG A 61 -19.77 24.32 38.27
N TYR A 62 -20.18 23.23 37.63
CA TYR A 62 -20.93 22.18 38.31
C TYR A 62 -20.10 20.89 38.30
N GLU A 63 -20.10 20.24 39.45
CA GLU A 63 -19.49 18.93 39.66
C GLU A 63 -20.52 17.87 39.27
N VAL A 64 -20.28 17.19 38.15
CA VAL A 64 -21.05 16.01 37.77
C VAL A 64 -20.34 14.81 38.36
N VAL A 65 -20.97 14.19 39.34
CA VAL A 65 -20.57 12.85 39.81
C VAL A 65 -20.99 11.89 38.72
N LEU A 66 -20.01 11.25 38.09
CA LEU A 66 -20.31 10.19 37.13
C LEU A 66 -20.74 8.97 37.93
N ASP A 67 -22.04 8.68 37.90
CA ASP A 67 -22.49 7.31 38.12
C ASP A 67 -21.86 6.52 36.98
N GLY A 68 -21.03 5.52 37.31
CA GLY A 68 -20.19 4.76 36.38
C GLY A 68 -20.95 3.92 35.35
N SER A 69 -22.04 4.44 34.78
CA SER A 69 -22.87 3.86 33.72
C SER A 69 -23.16 4.85 32.59
N SER A 70 -22.64 6.08 32.63
CA SER A 70 -22.97 7.14 31.64
C SER A 70 -22.02 7.23 30.45
N ILE A 71 -21.03 6.34 30.32
CA ILE A 71 -20.03 6.35 29.25
C ILE A 71 -20.44 5.40 28.11
N PHE A 72 -20.52 5.93 26.88
CA PHE A 72 -20.75 5.17 25.65
C PHE A 72 -19.54 5.26 24.72
N LEU A 73 -19.06 4.10 24.26
CA LEU A 73 -17.98 3.98 23.29
C LEU A 73 -18.52 3.48 21.96
N GLU A 74 -18.01 4.05 20.87
CA GLU A 74 -18.27 3.59 19.52
C GLU A 74 -16.97 3.73 18.72
N ILE A 75 -16.74 2.77 17.83
CA ILE A 75 -15.58 2.80 16.92
C ILE A 75 -15.91 3.73 15.76
N VAL A 76 -15.27 4.90 15.75
CA VAL A 76 -15.47 5.90 14.69
C VAL A 76 -14.87 5.44 13.36
N ALA A 77 -13.70 4.80 13.39
CA ALA A 77 -13.03 4.29 12.20
C ALA A 77 -12.04 3.17 12.53
N TYR A 78 -12.00 2.16 11.67
CA TYR A 78 -10.97 1.13 11.72
C TYR A 78 -9.73 1.53 10.91
N ARG A 79 -8.60 0.87 11.19
CA ARG A 79 -7.38 1.04 10.40
C ARG A 79 -7.61 0.51 8.98
N PRO A 80 -7.28 1.29 7.93
CA PRO A 80 -7.44 0.83 6.56
C PRO A 80 -6.49 -0.33 6.26
N VAL A 81 -6.89 -1.19 5.33
CA VAL A 81 -6.03 -2.22 4.73
C VAL A 81 -5.39 -1.63 3.48
N TYR A 82 -4.15 -2.01 3.18
CA TYR A 82 -3.44 -1.50 2.00
C TYR A 82 -3.50 -2.53 0.87
N MET A 83 -3.93 -2.10 -0.31
CA MET A 83 -3.91 -2.92 -1.51
C MET A 83 -2.74 -2.57 -2.40
N THR A 84 -2.02 -3.61 -2.81
CA THR A 84 -0.81 -3.55 -3.62
C THR A 84 -0.88 -4.59 -4.74
N GLY A 85 -0.05 -4.42 -5.77
CA GLY A 85 0.01 -5.31 -6.94
C GLY A 85 -0.87 -4.87 -8.11
N ASP A 86 -1.34 -5.86 -8.88
CA ASP A 86 -2.17 -5.69 -10.08
C ASP A 86 -3.65 -5.51 -9.72
N VAL A 87 -3.93 -4.42 -9.02
CA VAL A 87 -5.29 -3.98 -8.68
C VAL A 87 -5.54 -2.62 -9.34
N SER A 88 -6.80 -2.37 -9.72
CA SER A 88 -7.18 -1.14 -10.43
C SER A 88 -6.87 0.12 -9.62
N GLN A 89 -7.18 0.13 -8.32
CA GLN A 89 -6.83 1.20 -7.40
C GLN A 89 -5.92 0.69 -6.28
N ARG A 90 -4.63 1.06 -6.37
CA ARG A 90 -3.67 0.82 -5.29
C ARG A 90 -3.83 1.86 -4.19
N GLY A 91 -3.64 1.43 -2.95
CA GLY A 91 -3.64 2.34 -1.80
C GLY A 91 -4.49 1.87 -0.63
N PRO A 92 -4.84 2.79 0.29
CA PRO A 92 -5.62 2.47 1.48
C PRO A 92 -7.08 2.20 1.11
N VAL A 93 -7.60 1.05 1.56
CA VAL A 93 -9.02 0.68 1.49
C VAL A 93 -9.58 0.65 2.90
N GLN A 94 -10.71 1.33 3.09
CA GLN A 94 -11.33 1.42 4.40
C GLN A 94 -11.81 0.05 4.86
N TYR A 95 -11.34 -0.37 6.04
CA TYR A 95 -11.75 -1.64 6.63
C TYR A 95 -13.10 -1.49 7.34
N VAL A 96 -13.94 -2.49 7.17
CA VAL A 96 -15.21 -2.65 7.89
C VAL A 96 -15.25 -4.08 8.42
N PRO A 97 -15.79 -4.34 9.62
CA PRO A 97 -15.95 -5.70 10.12
C PRO A 97 -16.68 -6.60 9.13
N GLY A 98 -16.15 -7.80 8.90
CA GLY A 98 -16.67 -8.74 7.90
C GLY A 98 -16.21 -8.49 6.46
N LEU A 99 -15.32 -7.50 6.22
CA LEU A 99 -14.72 -7.27 4.91
C LEU A 99 -13.90 -8.49 4.47
N THR A 100 -14.33 -9.13 3.39
CA THR A 100 -13.59 -10.24 2.78
C THR A 100 -12.56 -9.71 1.78
N VAL A 101 -11.53 -10.51 1.49
CA VAL A 101 -10.52 -10.18 0.46
C VAL A 101 -11.18 -9.88 -0.89
N ARG A 102 -12.22 -10.66 -1.26
CA ARG A 102 -12.93 -10.49 -2.53
C ARG A 102 -13.71 -9.18 -2.58
N THR A 103 -14.42 -8.83 -1.50
CA THR A 103 -15.15 -7.57 -1.40
C THR A 103 -14.20 -6.38 -1.36
N ALA A 104 -13.07 -6.54 -0.69
CA ALA A 104 -12.02 -5.52 -0.63
C ALA A 104 -11.46 -5.26 -2.04
N LEU A 105 -11.10 -6.32 -2.79
CA LEU A 105 -10.65 -6.19 -4.17
C LEU A 105 -11.69 -5.52 -5.08
N ALA A 106 -12.97 -5.87 -4.93
CA ALA A 106 -14.05 -5.21 -5.65
C ALA A 106 -14.15 -3.71 -5.30
N SER A 107 -13.97 -3.35 -4.02
CA SER A 107 -13.94 -1.94 -3.57
C SER A 107 -12.75 -1.16 -4.15
N ALA A 108 -11.66 -1.83 -4.52
CA ALA A 108 -10.52 -1.22 -5.21
C ALA A 108 -10.67 -1.18 -6.73
N GLY A 109 -11.87 -1.45 -7.27
CA GLY A 109 -12.12 -1.46 -8.71
C GLY A 109 -11.72 -2.76 -9.41
N GLY A 110 -11.51 -3.85 -8.66
CA GLY A 110 -11.19 -5.17 -9.21
C GLY A 110 -9.71 -5.38 -9.51
N ALA A 111 -9.42 -6.53 -10.13
CA ALA A 111 -8.09 -6.82 -10.65
C ALA A 111 -7.81 -5.92 -11.86
N SER A 112 -6.57 -5.45 -11.99
CA SER A 112 -6.17 -4.63 -13.12
C SER A 112 -6.34 -5.43 -14.42
N GLU A 113 -7.01 -4.84 -15.43
CA GLU A 113 -7.17 -5.46 -16.75
C GLU A 113 -5.84 -5.55 -17.49
N VAL A 114 -4.94 -4.60 -17.24
CA VAL A 114 -3.58 -4.58 -17.76
C VAL A 114 -2.64 -4.81 -16.58
N PRO A 115 -2.01 -5.99 -16.48
CA PRO A 115 -0.96 -6.21 -15.50
C PRO A 115 0.12 -5.13 -15.67
N VAL A 116 0.67 -4.61 -14.59
CA VAL A 116 1.75 -3.59 -14.66
C VAL A 116 2.94 -4.09 -15.47
N MET A 117 3.17 -5.41 -15.44
CA MET A 117 4.17 -6.08 -16.29
C MET A 117 3.94 -5.91 -17.79
N PHE A 118 2.68 -5.80 -18.24
CA PHE A 118 2.36 -5.66 -19.66
C PHE A 118 2.67 -4.24 -20.14
N GLU A 119 2.33 -3.22 -19.34
CA GLU A 119 2.66 -1.83 -19.65
C GLU A 119 4.18 -1.61 -19.72
N THR A 120 4.94 -2.17 -18.77
CA THR A 120 6.41 -2.09 -18.78
C THR A 120 7.02 -2.87 -19.94
N ALA A 121 6.49 -4.05 -20.27
CA ALA A 121 6.97 -4.84 -21.40
C ALA A 121 6.73 -4.14 -22.74
N VAL A 122 5.54 -3.56 -22.96
CA VAL A 122 5.20 -2.81 -24.18
C VAL A 122 6.08 -1.56 -24.32
N MET A 123 6.36 -0.86 -23.22
CA MET A 123 7.24 0.31 -23.24
C MET A 123 8.73 -0.06 -23.38
N ALA A 124 9.13 -1.22 -22.88
CA ALA A 124 10.49 -1.72 -23.02
C ALA A 124 10.79 -2.27 -24.43
N ALA A 125 9.78 -2.77 -25.14
CA ALA A 125 9.97 -3.45 -26.43
C ALA A 125 10.68 -2.60 -27.51
N PRO A 126 10.34 -1.32 -27.74
CA PRO A 126 11.05 -0.50 -28.73
C PRO A 126 12.52 -0.28 -28.38
N ARG A 127 12.81 -0.05 -27.10
CA ARG A 127 14.18 0.13 -26.59
C ARG A 127 14.99 -1.16 -26.73
N LEU A 128 14.42 -2.28 -26.29
CA LEU A 128 15.07 -3.59 -26.35
C LEU A 128 15.36 -3.99 -27.80
N ARG A 129 14.45 -3.69 -28.72
CA ARG A 129 14.66 -3.87 -30.17
C ARG A 129 15.77 -2.98 -30.72
N ALA A 130 15.84 -1.72 -30.29
CA ALA A 130 16.90 -0.82 -30.71
C ALA A 130 18.28 -1.28 -30.19
N GLU A 131 18.37 -1.64 -28.90
CA GLU A 131 19.59 -2.18 -28.29
C GLU A 131 20.02 -3.48 -28.98
N TYR A 132 19.07 -4.39 -29.26
CA TYR A 132 19.32 -5.62 -30.00
C TYR A 132 19.88 -5.36 -31.41
N ARG A 133 19.30 -4.41 -32.16
CA ARG A 133 19.79 -4.06 -33.51
C ARG A 133 21.21 -3.52 -33.50
N VAL A 134 21.55 -2.68 -32.52
CA VAL A 134 22.92 -2.17 -32.37
C VAL A 134 23.88 -3.32 -32.08
N LEU A 135 23.51 -4.23 -31.17
CA LEU A 135 24.34 -5.38 -30.83
C LEU A 135 24.52 -6.35 -32.00
N ALA A 136 23.46 -6.59 -32.78
CA ALA A 136 23.53 -7.43 -33.97
C ALA A 136 24.49 -6.84 -35.03
N LEU A 137 24.51 -5.51 -35.18
CA LEU A 137 25.44 -4.83 -36.07
C LEU A 137 26.89 -4.93 -35.57
N GLU A 138 27.10 -4.78 -34.27
CA GLU A 138 28.42 -4.94 -33.65
C GLU A 138 28.95 -6.38 -33.80
N HIS A 139 28.07 -7.37 -33.62
CA HIS A 139 28.39 -8.78 -33.87
C HIS A 139 28.78 -9.02 -35.33
N ALA A 140 27.97 -8.53 -36.28
CA ALA A 140 28.27 -8.67 -37.70
C ALA A 140 29.62 -8.03 -38.08
N LYS A 141 29.94 -6.88 -37.50
CA LYS A 141 31.25 -6.24 -37.68
C LYS A 141 32.39 -7.11 -37.13
N ALA A 142 32.26 -7.61 -35.91
CA ALA A 142 33.30 -8.43 -35.28
C ALA A 142 33.62 -9.70 -36.09
N VAL A 143 32.61 -10.32 -36.71
CA VAL A 143 32.81 -11.49 -37.57
C VAL A 143 33.55 -11.14 -38.86
N VAL A 144 33.26 -9.98 -39.46
CA VAL A 144 34.00 -9.50 -40.64
C VAL A 144 35.45 -9.17 -40.29
N ASP A 145 35.68 -8.51 -39.14
CA ASP A 145 37.03 -8.18 -38.66
C ASP A 145 37.84 -9.46 -38.40
N LEU A 146 37.22 -10.50 -37.85
CA LEU A 146 37.86 -11.81 -37.65
C LEU A 146 38.22 -12.48 -38.97
N TRP A 147 37.31 -12.47 -39.95
CA TRP A 147 37.57 -13.00 -41.29
C TRP A 147 38.75 -12.29 -41.96
N GLU A 148 38.85 -10.96 -41.82
CA GLU A 148 39.96 -10.19 -42.39
C GLU A 148 41.29 -10.61 -41.77
N ILE A 149 41.33 -10.77 -40.44
CA ILE A 149 42.51 -11.26 -39.73
C ILE A 149 42.90 -12.67 -40.22
N ASP A 150 41.94 -13.59 -40.35
CA ASP A 150 42.19 -14.96 -40.81
C ASP A 150 42.67 -15.01 -42.27
N ALA A 151 42.13 -14.17 -43.15
CA ALA A 151 42.58 -14.05 -44.54
C ALA A 151 44.04 -13.56 -44.62
N ILE A 152 44.40 -12.57 -43.79
CA ILE A 152 45.78 -12.07 -43.68
C ILE A 152 46.71 -13.16 -43.15
N LEU A 153 46.33 -13.85 -42.08
CA LEU A 153 47.15 -14.89 -41.44
C LEU A 153 47.35 -16.12 -42.35
N SER A 154 46.34 -16.49 -43.13
CA SER A 154 46.40 -17.63 -44.05
C SER A 154 47.09 -17.32 -45.39
N GLY A 155 47.29 -16.03 -45.72
CA GLY A 155 47.83 -15.60 -47.00
C GLY A 155 46.93 -15.95 -48.20
N ASN A 156 45.65 -16.26 -47.94
CA ASN A 156 44.67 -16.62 -48.96
C ASN A 156 43.66 -15.49 -49.15
N PRO A 157 43.83 -14.64 -50.19
CA PRO A 157 42.91 -13.53 -50.45
C PRO A 157 41.54 -13.99 -50.97
N ASP A 158 41.40 -15.26 -51.38
CA ASP A 158 40.15 -15.83 -51.92
C ASP A 158 39.32 -16.55 -50.84
N LEU A 159 39.61 -16.32 -49.55
CA LEU A 159 38.80 -16.84 -48.45
C LEU A 159 37.37 -16.28 -48.55
N GLU A 160 36.37 -17.17 -48.62
CA GLU A 160 34.97 -16.78 -48.76
C GLU A 160 34.53 -15.85 -47.63
N ARG A 161 34.04 -14.66 -47.99
CA ARG A 161 33.60 -13.65 -47.02
C ARG A 161 32.26 -14.05 -46.42
N PRO A 162 32.11 -14.06 -45.08
CA PRO A 162 30.83 -14.35 -44.46
C PRO A 162 29.80 -13.27 -44.81
N ASP A 163 28.60 -13.71 -45.20
CA ASP A 163 27.49 -12.79 -45.51
C ASP A 163 27.00 -12.15 -44.21
N PRO A 164 27.08 -10.81 -44.08
CA PRO A 164 26.67 -10.11 -42.87
C PRO A 164 25.19 -10.32 -42.51
N SER A 165 24.33 -10.66 -43.48
CA SER A 165 22.91 -10.95 -43.24
C SER A 165 22.67 -12.34 -42.64
N THR A 166 23.56 -13.30 -42.91
CA THR A 166 23.51 -14.65 -42.31
C THR A 166 24.16 -14.70 -40.91
N VAL A 167 24.99 -13.71 -40.61
CA VAL A 167 25.68 -13.53 -39.32
C VAL A 167 24.90 -12.62 -38.38
N ALA A 168 24.11 -11.69 -38.93
CA ALA A 168 23.14 -10.93 -38.17
C ALA A 168 22.05 -11.88 -37.65
N ILE A 169 21.92 -11.96 -36.33
CA ILE A 169 20.86 -12.75 -35.70
C ILE A 169 19.53 -12.11 -36.08
N ASP A 170 18.69 -12.84 -36.82
CA ASP A 170 17.45 -12.35 -37.42
C ASP A 170 16.61 -11.56 -36.39
N ALA A 171 16.43 -10.26 -36.66
CA ALA A 171 15.69 -9.36 -35.79
C ALA A 171 14.17 -9.52 -35.93
N ASP A 172 13.71 -10.17 -37.01
CA ASP A 172 12.30 -10.38 -37.31
C ASP A 172 11.77 -11.72 -36.75
N ALA A 173 12.65 -12.54 -36.19
CA ALA A 173 12.28 -13.82 -35.54
C ALA A 173 11.45 -13.65 -34.24
N PHE A 174 11.31 -12.42 -33.73
CA PHE A 174 10.53 -12.08 -32.52
C PHE A 174 9.22 -11.33 -32.83
N SER A 175 8.64 -11.55 -34.02
CA SER A 175 7.31 -11.04 -34.40
C SER A 175 6.17 -11.81 -33.75
#